data_AF-A0A0N1NRF8-F1
#
_entry.id   AF-A0A0N1NRF8-F1
#
_cell.length_a   1.000
_cell.length_b   1.000
_cell.length_c   1.000
_cell.angle_alpha   90.00
_cell.angle_beta   90.00
_cell.angle_gamma   90.00
#
_symmetry.space_group_name_H-M   'P 1'
#
loop_
_entity.id
_entity.type
_entity.pdbx_description
1 polymer ?
#
loop_
_entity_poly.entity_id
_entity_poly.type
_entity_poly.pdbx_seq_one_letter_code
_entity_poly.pdbx_strand_id
1 'polypeptide(L)'
;MVWVLLLLLAWAVAGAACTRLCLAAVRAAAVDEQAGQGHDLTLYEAAFLSGGPGRVADLTMVSMARQRRLVLARTGWATVVDPRGRDEMERSVIGAIGPDGQSRIAPARAAAAAADAVGGLADRLVRAGLAVPDGARTTVAAGVRQVRVAAVAVLALGATALLMPATPDMPRNLVALWFALPLALTLSCLAIARVEVHPYSRWASPAGQRLLGALARRTGGPGDDRTYLTSVAVRGIRAVGEPDLRAAFAHREQYGRD
;
A
#
# COMPACT_ATOMS: atom_id res chain seq x y z
N MET A 1 34.83 -34.06 4.01
CA MET A 1 34.48 -33.86 2.57
C MET A 1 33.02 -33.42 2.38
N VAL A 2 32.04 -34.01 3.08
CA VAL A 2 30.60 -33.68 2.96
C VAL A 2 30.26 -32.20 3.26
N TRP A 3 31.00 -31.55 4.17
CA TRP A 3 30.82 -30.13 4.51
C TRP A 3 31.05 -29.16 3.33
N VAL A 4 31.97 -29.49 2.41
CA VAL A 4 32.27 -28.65 1.24
C VAL A 4 31.11 -28.71 0.22
N LEU A 5 30.46 -29.87 0.08
CA LEU A 5 29.26 -30.02 -0.75
C LEU A 5 28.07 -29.23 -0.19
N LEU A 6 27.90 -29.23 1.14
CA LEU A 6 26.88 -28.41 1.82
C LEU A 6 27.14 -26.91 1.67
N LEU A 7 28.42 -26.49 1.71
CA LEU A 7 28.81 -25.09 1.49
C LEU A 7 28.55 -24.64 0.05
N LEU A 8 28.89 -25.48 -0.94
CA LEU A 8 28.61 -25.24 -2.35
C LEU A 8 27.10 -25.13 -2.64
N LEU A 9 26.28 -25.99 -2.01
CA LEU A 9 24.83 -25.92 -2.15
C LEU A 9 24.26 -24.64 -1.54
N ALA A 10 24.76 -24.20 -0.38
CA ALA A 10 24.37 -22.94 0.25
C ALA A 10 24.71 -21.73 -0.64
N TRP A 11 25.89 -21.73 -1.26
CA TRP A 11 26.31 -20.70 -2.21
C TRP A 11 25.47 -20.70 -3.49
N ALA A 12 25.13 -21.87 -4.03
CA ALA A 12 24.26 -21.98 -5.20
C ALA A 12 22.87 -21.41 -4.93
N VAL A 13 22.29 -21.71 -3.76
CA VAL A 13 20.99 -21.17 -3.33
C VAL A 13 21.05 -19.66 -3.11
N ALA A 14 22.12 -19.16 -2.48
CA ALA A 14 22.33 -17.73 -2.27
C ALA A 14 22.51 -16.96 -3.59
N GLY A 15 23.31 -17.51 -4.51
CA GLY A 15 23.52 -16.95 -5.85
C GLY A 15 22.25 -16.91 -6.68
N ALA A 16 21.44 -17.98 -6.62
CA ALA A 16 20.14 -18.05 -7.30
C ALA A 16 19.11 -17.06 -6.72
N ALA A 17 19.14 -16.82 -5.41
CA ALA A 17 18.30 -15.80 -4.77
C ALA A 17 18.73 -14.38 -5.19
N CYS A 18 20.04 -14.11 -5.21
CA CYS A 18 20.59 -12.80 -5.59
C CYS A 18 20.30 -12.46 -7.06
N THR A 19 20.53 -13.40 -7.98
CA THR A 19 20.23 -13.20 -9.41
C THR A 19 18.74 -13.01 -9.67
N ARG A 20 17.86 -13.75 -8.97
CA ARG A 20 16.41 -13.53 -9.06
C ARG A 20 15.99 -12.16 -8.54
N LEU A 21 16.63 -11.68 -7.48
CA LEU A 21 16.37 -10.34 -6.95
C LEU A 21 16.84 -9.25 -7.92
N CYS A 22 18.05 -9.36 -8.47
CA CYS A 22 18.59 -8.42 -9.45
C CYS A 22 17.74 -8.36 -10.72
N LEU A 23 17.30 -9.51 -11.23
CA LEU A 23 16.41 -9.58 -12.39
C LEU A 23 15.03 -9.00 -12.08
N ALA A 24 14.50 -9.20 -10.88
CA ALA A 24 13.25 -8.59 -10.44
C ALA A 24 13.38 -7.06 -10.34
N ALA A 25 14.49 -6.56 -9.79
CA ALA A 25 14.78 -5.13 -9.68
C ALA A 25 14.93 -4.46 -11.06
N VAL A 26 15.66 -5.08 -11.99
CA VAL A 26 15.85 -4.55 -13.36
C VAL A 26 14.54 -4.54 -14.14
N ARG A 27 13.72 -5.60 -14.01
CA ARG A 27 12.39 -5.64 -14.65
C ARG A 27 11.44 -4.61 -14.06
N ALA A 28 11.50 -4.38 -12.75
CA ALA A 28 10.72 -3.33 -12.10
C ALA A 28 11.16 -1.93 -12.60
N ALA A 29 12.47 -1.69 -12.72
CA ALA A 29 13.01 -0.42 -13.21
C ALA A 29 12.61 -0.10 -14.67
N ALA A 30 12.60 -1.10 -15.56
CA ALA A 30 12.25 -0.90 -16.97
C ALA A 30 10.77 -0.55 -17.18
N VAL A 31 9.86 -1.16 -16.41
CA VAL A 31 8.42 -0.85 -16.45
C VAL A 31 8.13 0.53 -15.84
N ASP A 32 8.95 0.96 -14.88
CA ASP A 32 8.80 2.21 -14.15
C ASP A 32 9.21 3.47 -14.97
N GLU A 33 10.07 3.35 -15.98
CA GLU A 33 10.39 4.49 -16.87
C GLU A 33 9.26 4.85 -17.85
N GLN A 34 8.43 3.87 -18.20
CA GLN A 34 7.39 4.00 -19.21
C GLN A 34 6.04 4.39 -18.60
N ALA A 35 5.81 4.06 -17.33
CA ALA A 35 4.57 4.37 -16.63
C ALA A 35 4.51 5.86 -16.23
N GLY A 36 3.45 6.57 -16.65
CA GLY A 36 3.12 7.89 -16.13
C GLY A 36 3.78 9.10 -16.81
N GLN A 37 4.45 8.96 -17.96
CA GLN A 37 4.89 10.13 -18.73
C GLN A 37 3.67 10.91 -19.27
N GLY A 38 3.45 12.12 -18.76
CA GLY A 38 2.43 13.06 -19.24
C GLY A 38 1.04 12.94 -18.61
N HIS A 39 0.84 12.08 -17.59
CA HIS A 39 -0.46 11.93 -16.94
C HIS A 39 -0.66 12.99 -15.84
N ASP A 40 -1.68 13.85 -15.98
CA ASP A 40 -2.10 14.77 -14.92
C ASP A 40 -3.12 14.08 -14.01
N LEU A 41 -2.79 13.96 -12.71
CA LEU A 41 -3.62 13.24 -11.74
C LEU A 41 -4.86 14.06 -11.39
N THR A 42 -6.03 13.45 -11.55
CA THR A 42 -7.27 14.00 -10.99
C THR A 42 -7.27 13.89 -9.45
N LEU A 43 -8.13 14.66 -8.78
CA LEU A 43 -8.25 14.59 -7.31
C LEU A 43 -8.67 13.19 -6.82
N TYR A 44 -9.56 12.50 -7.55
CA TYR A 44 -9.99 11.15 -7.22
C TYR A 44 -8.87 10.12 -7.42
N GLU A 45 -8.08 10.24 -8.49
CA GLU A 45 -6.90 9.39 -8.71
C GLU A 45 -5.85 9.61 -7.63
N ALA A 46 -5.55 10.88 -7.28
CA ALA A 46 -4.63 11.20 -6.21
C ALA A 46 -5.09 10.63 -4.86
N ALA A 47 -6.40 10.69 -4.57
CA ALA A 47 -7.00 10.08 -3.39
C ALA A 47 -6.86 8.55 -3.39
N PHE A 48 -7.14 7.90 -4.52
CA PHE A 48 -7.00 6.45 -4.65
C PHE A 48 -5.55 6.00 -4.45
N LEU A 49 -4.61 6.65 -5.11
CA LEU A 49 -3.18 6.31 -5.01
C LEU A 49 -2.63 6.55 -3.59
N SER A 50 -3.09 7.60 -2.92
CA SER A 50 -2.60 7.97 -1.59
C SER A 50 -3.22 7.15 -0.45
N GLY A 51 -4.49 6.76 -0.58
CA GLY A 51 -5.23 6.12 0.52
C GLY A 51 -6.22 5.03 0.14
N GLY A 52 -6.34 4.70 -1.14
CA GLY A 52 -7.19 3.66 -1.68
C GLY A 52 -8.67 4.05 -1.82
N PRO A 53 -9.57 3.07 -2.00
CA PRO A 53 -10.98 3.30 -2.29
C PRO A 53 -11.70 4.08 -1.18
N GLY A 54 -11.36 3.80 0.09
CA GLY A 54 -11.91 4.55 1.22
C GLY A 54 -11.51 6.03 1.23
N ARG A 55 -10.34 6.39 0.69
CA ARG A 55 -9.89 7.79 0.58
C ARG A 55 -10.63 8.53 -0.54
N VAL A 56 -10.99 7.84 -1.61
CA VAL A 56 -11.85 8.39 -2.67
C VAL A 56 -13.22 8.71 -2.08
N ALA A 57 -13.85 7.78 -1.37
CA ALA A 57 -15.14 8.02 -0.71
C ALA A 57 -15.08 9.20 0.28
N ASP A 58 -14.02 9.27 1.09
CA ASP A 58 -13.75 10.40 2.00
C ASP A 58 -13.70 11.73 1.23
N LEU A 59 -12.90 11.80 0.17
CA LEU A 59 -12.75 12.99 -0.65
C LEU A 59 -14.09 13.41 -1.29
N THR A 60 -14.86 12.45 -1.83
CA THR A 60 -16.15 12.72 -2.46
C THR A 60 -17.14 13.30 -1.45
N MET A 61 -17.29 12.67 -0.27
CA MET A 61 -18.17 13.19 0.79
C MET A 61 -17.77 14.60 1.24
N VAL A 62 -16.46 14.86 1.40
CA VAL A 62 -15.96 16.19 1.80
C VAL A 62 -16.19 17.23 0.69
N SER A 63 -15.93 16.87 -0.57
CA SER A 63 -16.20 17.73 -1.74
C SER A 63 -17.68 18.13 -1.81
N MET A 64 -18.58 17.15 -1.67
CA MET A 64 -20.03 17.41 -1.62
C MET A 64 -20.44 18.26 -0.41
N ALA A 65 -19.80 18.06 0.74
CA ALA A 65 -20.11 18.81 1.94
C ALA A 65 -19.73 20.29 1.82
N ARG A 66 -18.58 20.60 1.21
CA ARG A 66 -18.16 21.97 0.95
C ARG A 66 -19.06 22.68 -0.07
N GLN A 67 -19.57 21.93 -1.04
CA GLN A 67 -20.56 22.43 -2.00
C GLN A 67 -21.97 22.57 -1.40
N ARG A 68 -22.16 22.32 -0.09
CA ARG A 68 -23.45 22.33 0.63
C ARG A 68 -24.48 21.33 0.09
N ARG A 69 -24.01 20.24 -0.52
CA ARG A 69 -24.85 19.19 -1.11
C ARG A 69 -24.96 17.96 -0.22
N LEU A 70 -24.07 17.87 0.76
CA LEU A 70 -24.08 16.85 1.81
C LEU A 70 -23.83 17.54 3.16
N VAL A 71 -24.57 17.19 4.20
CA VAL A 71 -24.27 17.63 5.57
C VAL A 71 -23.62 16.48 6.29
N LEU A 72 -22.40 16.70 6.78
CA LEU A 72 -21.67 15.76 7.63
C LEU A 72 -21.79 16.23 9.07
N ALA A 73 -22.65 15.57 9.83
CA ALA A 73 -22.85 15.86 11.23
C ALA A 73 -21.67 15.36 12.06
N ARG A 74 -21.27 16.16 13.07
CA ARG A 74 -20.23 15.80 14.05
C ARG A 74 -20.51 14.45 14.74
N THR A 75 -21.76 14.07 14.84
CA THR A 75 -22.26 12.80 15.42
C THR A 75 -22.04 11.57 14.53
N GLY A 76 -21.42 11.73 13.35
CA GLY A 76 -21.13 10.62 12.45
C GLY A 76 -22.24 10.29 11.45
N TRP A 77 -23.16 11.23 11.19
CA TRP A 77 -24.23 11.08 10.21
C TRP A 77 -23.94 11.89 8.94
N ALA A 78 -24.32 11.35 7.79
CA ALA A 78 -24.32 12.00 6.51
C ALA A 78 -25.76 12.18 6.03
N THR A 79 -26.14 13.41 5.67
CA THR A 79 -27.46 13.75 5.14
C THR A 79 -27.32 14.38 3.76
N VAL A 80 -27.98 13.81 2.77
CA VAL A 80 -28.02 14.32 1.39
C VAL A 80 -28.96 15.53 1.33
N VAL A 81 -28.41 16.67 0.91
CA VAL A 81 -29.18 17.90 0.69
C VAL A 81 -29.61 18.01 -0.77
N ASP A 82 -28.72 17.63 -1.68
CA ASP A 82 -28.97 17.61 -3.13
C ASP A 82 -28.74 16.19 -3.68
N PRO A 83 -29.81 15.47 -4.09
CA PRO A 83 -29.71 14.10 -4.56
C PRO A 83 -29.21 13.98 -6.01
N ARG A 84 -28.91 15.08 -6.70
CA ARG A 84 -28.40 15.03 -8.09
C ARG A 84 -26.89 14.87 -8.11
N GLY A 85 -26.38 13.65 -8.22
CA GLY A 85 -24.94 13.41 -8.37
C GLY A 85 -24.39 13.89 -9.72
N ARG A 86 -23.35 14.73 -9.70
CA ARG A 86 -22.73 15.34 -10.89
C ARG A 86 -21.77 14.40 -11.60
N ASP A 87 -21.14 13.50 -10.85
CA ASP A 87 -20.20 12.50 -11.35
C ASP A 87 -20.52 11.10 -10.82
N GLU A 88 -19.75 10.11 -11.29
CA GLU A 88 -19.92 8.70 -10.89
C GLU A 88 -19.66 8.44 -9.40
N MET A 89 -18.75 9.20 -8.80
CA MET A 89 -18.37 9.05 -7.39
C MET A 89 -19.46 9.65 -6.49
N GLU A 90 -19.97 10.84 -6.82
CA GLU A 90 -21.08 11.47 -6.10
C GLU A 90 -22.35 10.62 -6.17
N ARG A 91 -22.68 10.07 -7.35
CA ARG A 91 -23.81 9.14 -7.49
C ARG A 91 -23.64 7.89 -6.63
N SER A 92 -22.41 7.39 -6.51
CA SER A 92 -22.10 6.25 -5.64
C SER A 92 -22.30 6.59 -4.15
N VAL A 93 -21.90 7.78 -3.71
CA VAL A 93 -22.14 8.24 -2.32
C VAL A 93 -23.63 8.42 -2.04
N ILE A 94 -24.37 9.04 -2.94
CA ILE A 94 -25.82 9.24 -2.79
C ILE A 94 -26.55 7.89 -2.75
N GLY A 95 -26.20 6.97 -3.66
CA GLY A 95 -26.73 5.62 -3.65
C GLY A 95 -26.39 4.83 -2.39
N ALA A 96 -25.18 5.02 -1.85
CA ALA A 96 -24.73 4.37 -0.61
C ALA A 96 -25.42 4.92 0.66
N ILE A 97 -25.86 6.18 0.65
CA ILE A 97 -26.68 6.75 1.73
C ILE A 97 -28.12 6.22 1.65
N GLY A 98 -28.61 5.97 0.43
CA GLY A 98 -29.91 5.36 0.19
C GLY A 98 -31.05 6.38 0.10
N PRO A 99 -32.28 5.90 -0.16
CA PRO A 99 -33.44 6.75 -0.46
C PRO A 99 -33.92 7.58 0.73
N ASP A 100 -33.61 7.16 1.97
CA ASP A 100 -33.95 7.89 3.19
C ASP A 100 -33.20 9.22 3.32
N GLY A 101 -32.20 9.46 2.48
CA GLY A 101 -31.43 10.70 2.43
C GLY A 101 -30.51 10.93 3.64
N GLN A 102 -30.48 10.00 4.60
CA GLN A 102 -29.60 10.05 5.77
C GLN A 102 -29.05 8.67 6.11
N SER A 103 -27.76 8.60 6.43
CA SER A 103 -27.11 7.36 6.84
C SER A 103 -25.90 7.65 7.72
N ARG A 104 -25.43 6.66 8.47
CA ARG A 104 -24.17 6.80 9.22
C ARG A 104 -23.00 6.87 8.22
N ILE A 105 -22.03 7.73 8.50
CA ILE A 105 -20.87 7.96 7.64
C ILE A 105 -20.08 6.66 7.42
N ALA A 106 -19.87 5.86 8.46
CA ALA A 106 -19.06 4.65 8.36
C ALA A 106 -19.60 3.61 7.35
N PRO A 107 -20.87 3.15 7.43
CA PRO A 107 -21.42 2.22 6.43
C PRO A 107 -21.59 2.86 5.06
N ALA A 108 -22.06 4.12 4.96
CA ALA A 108 -22.19 4.81 3.68
C ALA A 108 -20.83 4.95 2.96
N ARG A 109 -19.77 5.26 3.71
CA ARG A 109 -18.38 5.29 3.22
C ARG A 109 -17.91 3.93 2.74
N ALA A 110 -18.19 2.86 3.50
CA ALA A 110 -17.78 1.51 3.14
C ALA A 110 -18.48 1.05 1.85
N ALA A 111 -19.79 1.29 1.73
CA ALA A 111 -20.56 1.01 0.54
C ALA A 111 -20.10 1.85 -0.67
N ALA A 112 -19.88 3.16 -0.48
CA ALA A 112 -19.36 4.03 -1.55
C ALA A 112 -17.95 3.62 -2.00
N ALA A 113 -17.10 3.17 -1.07
CA ALA A 113 -15.76 2.67 -1.40
C ALA A 113 -15.79 1.32 -2.15
N ALA A 114 -16.86 0.53 -1.97
CA ALA A 114 -17.06 -0.74 -2.66
C ALA A 114 -17.84 -0.60 -3.98
N ALA A 115 -18.23 0.63 -4.36
CA ALA A 115 -19.03 0.87 -5.57
C ALA A 115 -18.24 0.61 -6.86
N ASP A 116 -18.94 0.18 -7.90
CA ASP A 116 -18.37 -0.13 -9.22
C ASP A 116 -17.60 1.06 -9.83
N ALA A 117 -18.02 2.29 -9.55
CA ALA A 117 -17.32 3.50 -10.00
C ALA A 117 -15.87 3.56 -9.46
N VAL A 118 -15.67 3.18 -8.19
CA VAL A 118 -14.35 3.12 -7.56
C VAL A 118 -13.55 1.93 -8.09
N GLY A 119 -14.20 0.79 -8.35
CA GLY A 119 -13.59 -0.34 -9.03
C GLY A 119 -13.09 0.01 -10.44
N GLY A 120 -13.92 0.67 -11.24
CA GLY A 120 -13.55 1.13 -12.58
C GLY A 120 -12.41 2.16 -12.58
N LEU A 121 -12.35 3.04 -11.56
CA LEU A 121 -11.20 3.91 -11.34
C LEU A 121 -9.91 3.12 -11.04
N ALA A 122 -10.00 2.11 -10.17
CA ALA A 122 -8.87 1.25 -9.84
C ALA A 122 -8.36 0.53 -11.10
N ASP A 123 -9.24 -0.04 -11.91
CA ASP A 123 -8.88 -0.73 -13.15
C ASP A 123 -8.23 0.19 -14.19
N ARG A 124 -8.69 1.45 -14.29
CA ARG A 124 -8.04 2.47 -15.14
C ARG A 124 -6.62 2.78 -14.65
N LEU A 125 -6.45 2.96 -13.34
CA LEU A 125 -5.14 3.25 -12.76
C LEU A 125 -4.17 2.08 -12.88
N VAL A 126 -4.66 0.85 -12.75
CA VAL A 126 -3.87 -0.38 -12.96
C VAL A 126 -3.45 -0.48 -14.43
N ARG A 127 -4.37 -0.26 -15.38
CA ARG A 127 -4.04 -0.24 -16.82
C ARG A 127 -3.03 0.85 -17.19
N ALA A 128 -3.09 2.00 -16.50
CA ALA A 128 -2.12 3.09 -16.67
C ALA A 128 -0.75 2.81 -15.99
N GLY A 129 -0.60 1.69 -15.27
CA GLY A 129 0.61 1.38 -14.51
C GLY A 129 0.81 2.28 -13.27
N LEU A 130 -0.22 3.04 -12.88
CA LEU A 130 -0.16 3.98 -11.75
C LEU A 130 -0.58 3.33 -10.43
N ALA A 131 -1.42 2.30 -10.48
CA ALA A 131 -1.82 1.52 -9.30
C ALA A 131 -1.33 0.07 -9.39
N VAL A 132 -1.02 -0.50 -8.22
CA VAL A 132 -0.63 -1.91 -8.11
C VAL A 132 -1.88 -2.78 -8.13
N PRO A 133 -1.98 -3.78 -9.02
CA PRO A 133 -3.15 -4.64 -9.08
C PRO A 133 -3.35 -5.41 -7.78
N ASP A 134 -4.61 -5.52 -7.40
CA ASP A 134 -5.10 -6.27 -6.25
C ASP A 134 -4.64 -7.75 -6.24
N GLY A 135 -4.27 -8.33 -7.38
CA GLY A 135 -3.66 -9.65 -7.51
C GLY A 135 -2.16 -9.73 -7.13
N ALA A 136 -1.41 -8.62 -7.27
CA ALA A 136 0.00 -8.55 -6.86
C ALA A 136 0.17 -8.57 -5.32
N ARG A 137 -0.93 -8.36 -4.58
CA ARG A 137 -1.03 -8.59 -3.12
C ARG A 137 -0.62 -10.01 -2.73
N THR A 138 -0.90 -10.99 -3.59
CA THR A 138 -0.57 -12.40 -3.34
C THR A 138 0.84 -12.76 -3.75
N THR A 139 1.39 -12.14 -4.79
CA THR A 139 2.72 -12.48 -5.32
C THR A 139 3.85 -11.86 -4.51
N VAL A 140 3.67 -10.64 -3.99
CA VAL A 140 4.66 -10.02 -3.08
C VAL A 140 4.62 -10.68 -1.70
N ALA A 141 3.42 -10.98 -1.16
CA ALA A 141 3.29 -11.73 0.08
C ALA A 141 3.81 -13.18 -0.05
N ALA A 142 3.58 -13.83 -1.20
CA ALA A 142 4.17 -15.13 -1.51
C ALA A 142 5.69 -15.06 -1.67
N GLY A 143 6.22 -14.01 -2.30
CA GLY A 143 7.65 -13.75 -2.41
C GLY A 143 8.31 -13.59 -1.04
N VAL A 144 7.73 -12.78 -0.16
CA VAL A 144 8.20 -12.61 1.23
C VAL A 144 8.08 -13.91 2.03
N ARG A 145 6.99 -14.68 1.84
CA ARG A 145 6.82 -16.00 2.46
C ARG A 145 7.87 -16.99 1.95
N GLN A 146 8.24 -16.94 0.68
CA GLN A 146 9.24 -17.80 0.08
C GLN A 146 10.66 -17.47 0.55
N VAL A 147 11.00 -16.18 0.70
CA VAL A 147 12.26 -15.76 1.33
C VAL A 147 12.30 -16.15 2.80
N ARG A 148 11.17 -16.07 3.52
CA ARG A 148 11.07 -16.53 4.92
C ARG A 148 11.24 -18.04 5.05
N VAL A 149 10.66 -18.82 4.16
CA VAL A 149 10.86 -20.29 4.09
C VAL A 149 12.31 -20.62 3.76
N ALA A 150 12.94 -19.89 2.83
CA ALA A 150 14.35 -20.07 2.51
C ALA A 150 15.27 -19.75 3.70
N ALA A 151 14.98 -18.68 4.46
CA ALA A 151 15.72 -18.35 5.68
C ALA A 151 15.58 -19.45 6.76
N VAL A 152 14.38 -20.00 6.94
CA VAL A 152 14.14 -21.13 7.86
C VAL A 152 14.88 -22.38 7.41
N ALA A 153 14.91 -22.66 6.10
CA ALA A 153 15.65 -23.80 5.55
C ALA A 153 17.17 -23.66 5.75
N VAL A 154 17.74 -22.46 5.59
CA VAL A 154 19.16 -22.18 5.86
C VAL A 154 19.48 -22.34 7.35
N LEU A 155 18.60 -21.88 8.25
CA LEU A 155 18.74 -22.09 9.69
C LEU A 155 18.66 -23.57 10.06
N ALA A 156 17.71 -24.31 9.49
CA ALA A 156 17.54 -25.74 9.71
C ALA A 156 18.78 -26.51 9.25
N LEU A 157 19.30 -26.20 8.05
CA LEU A 157 20.53 -26.79 7.50
C LEU A 157 21.75 -26.51 8.39
N GLY A 158 21.91 -25.26 8.86
CA GLY A 158 22.96 -24.87 9.80
C GLY A 158 22.86 -25.60 11.14
N ALA A 159 21.64 -25.78 11.67
CA ALA A 159 21.40 -26.56 12.89
C ALA A 159 21.75 -28.05 12.70
N THR A 160 21.32 -28.68 11.60
CA THR A 160 21.72 -30.07 11.29
C THR A 160 23.23 -30.24 11.12
N ALA A 161 23.93 -29.25 10.57
CA ALA A 161 25.38 -29.28 10.44
C ALA A 161 26.10 -29.21 11.81
N LEU A 162 25.51 -28.51 12.79
CA LEU A 162 26.02 -28.43 14.18
C LEU A 162 25.71 -29.68 15.00
N LEU A 163 24.62 -30.38 14.68
CA LEU A 163 24.17 -31.62 15.34
C LEU A 163 24.86 -32.88 14.79
N MET A 164 25.48 -32.81 13.61
CA MET A 164 26.31 -33.90 13.08
C MET A 164 27.61 -34.04 13.91
N PRO A 165 27.97 -35.26 14.35
CA PRO A 165 29.16 -35.49 15.17
C PRO A 165 30.43 -35.16 14.37
N ALA A 166 31.09 -34.06 14.73
CA ALA A 166 32.33 -33.62 14.13
C ALA A 166 33.50 -34.51 14.57
N THR A 167 34.35 -34.90 13.61
CA THR A 167 35.69 -35.46 13.86
C THR A 167 36.54 -34.51 14.71
N PRO A 168 37.36 -35.03 15.64
CA PRO A 168 37.85 -34.31 16.82
C PRO A 168 38.79 -33.11 16.61
N ASP A 169 39.24 -32.80 15.38
CA ASP A 169 40.28 -31.77 15.14
C ASP A 169 39.79 -30.45 14.51
N MET A 170 38.48 -30.25 14.31
CA MET A 170 37.98 -29.02 13.65
C MET A 170 37.24 -28.08 14.62
N PRO A 171 37.73 -26.85 14.87
CA PRO A 171 37.07 -25.91 15.78
C PRO A 171 35.69 -25.48 15.24
N ARG A 172 34.61 -25.86 15.96
CA ARG A 172 33.18 -25.60 15.64
C ARG A 172 32.87 -24.13 15.31
N ASN A 173 33.61 -23.23 15.93
CA ASN A 173 33.56 -21.78 15.75
C ASN A 173 33.93 -21.33 14.32
N LEU A 174 34.83 -22.02 13.62
CA LEU A 174 35.16 -21.72 12.22
C LEU A 174 34.03 -22.08 11.27
N VAL A 175 33.33 -23.20 11.56
CA VAL A 175 32.17 -23.67 10.78
C VAL A 175 30.98 -22.73 10.98
N ALA A 176 30.74 -22.28 12.20
CA ALA A 176 29.69 -21.31 12.51
C ALA A 176 29.93 -19.95 11.84
N LEU A 177 31.19 -19.48 11.79
CA LEU A 177 31.56 -18.21 11.14
C LEU A 177 31.33 -18.25 9.63
N TRP A 178 31.63 -19.37 8.97
CA TRP A 178 31.40 -19.55 7.53
C TRP A 178 29.92 -19.64 7.15
N PHE A 179 29.06 -20.16 8.03
CA PHE A 179 27.61 -20.16 7.85
C PHE A 179 26.95 -18.84 8.27
N ALA A 180 27.58 -18.05 9.13
CA ALA A 180 27.10 -16.73 9.52
C ALA A 180 27.12 -15.73 8.34
N LEU A 181 28.05 -15.88 7.39
CA LEU A 181 28.14 -15.03 6.20
C LEU A 181 26.91 -15.12 5.26
N PRO A 182 26.50 -16.31 4.78
CA PRO A 182 25.28 -16.45 4.00
C PRO A 182 24.00 -16.17 4.80
N LEU A 183 24.01 -16.42 6.12
CA LEU A 183 22.90 -16.04 7.00
C LEU A 183 22.76 -14.52 7.12
N ALA A 184 23.88 -13.81 7.32
CA ALA A 184 23.91 -12.35 7.36
C ALA A 184 23.49 -11.73 6.01
N LEU A 185 23.88 -12.36 4.89
CA LEU A 185 23.50 -11.92 3.54
C LEU A 185 22.00 -12.14 3.26
N THR A 186 21.42 -13.25 3.72
CA THR A 186 19.97 -13.50 3.58
C THR A 186 19.16 -12.61 4.51
N LEU A 187 19.65 -12.35 5.73
CA LEU A 187 19.04 -11.42 6.69
C LEU A 187 19.12 -9.96 6.21
N SER A 188 20.23 -9.52 5.61
CA SER A 188 20.37 -8.16 5.07
C SER A 188 19.46 -7.95 3.86
N CYS A 189 19.33 -8.95 2.98
CA CYS A 189 18.39 -8.91 1.87
C CYS A 189 16.93 -8.88 2.34
N LEU A 190 16.59 -9.65 3.38
CA LEU A 190 15.27 -9.62 4.02
C LEU A 190 15.01 -8.28 4.73
N ALA A 191 16.02 -7.68 5.36
CA ALA A 191 15.92 -6.37 6.00
C ALA A 191 15.65 -5.28 4.96
N ILE A 192 16.35 -5.27 3.82
CA ILE A 192 16.14 -4.33 2.72
C ILE A 192 14.72 -4.48 2.15
N ALA A 193 14.28 -5.71 1.88
CA ALA A 193 12.91 -5.98 1.42
C ALA A 193 11.84 -5.56 2.44
N ARG A 194 12.11 -5.72 3.75
CA ARG A 194 11.21 -5.26 4.82
C ARG A 194 11.16 -3.73 4.93
N VAL A 195 12.27 -3.05 4.69
CA VAL A 195 12.36 -1.58 4.73
C VAL A 195 11.66 -0.97 3.52
N GLU A 196 11.71 -1.58 2.33
CA GLU A 196 10.91 -1.12 1.17
C GLU A 196 9.40 -1.43 1.30
N VAL A 197 9.02 -2.46 2.07
CA VAL A 197 7.62 -2.95 2.17
C VAL A 197 6.82 -2.27 3.31
N HIS A 198 7.34 -1.24 3.99
CA HIS A 198 6.61 -0.48 5.03
C HIS A 198 6.83 1.03 4.92
N PRO A 199 5.80 1.88 5.16
CA PRO A 199 4.45 1.90 4.63
C PRO A 199 4.40 2.89 3.46
N TYR A 200 4.93 2.50 2.30
CA TYR A 200 4.67 3.23 1.06
C TYR A 200 3.19 3.04 0.71
N SER A 201 2.49 4.11 0.28
CA SER A 201 1.04 4.08 0.06
C SER A 201 0.67 2.86 -0.79
N ARG A 202 0.07 1.85 -0.14
CA ARG A 202 -0.10 0.46 -0.63
C ARG A 202 -0.84 0.30 -1.97
N TRP A 203 -1.26 1.40 -2.57
CA TRP A 203 -2.06 1.50 -3.78
C TRP A 203 -1.31 2.14 -4.96
N ALA A 204 -0.27 2.93 -4.71
CA ALA A 204 0.46 3.64 -5.76
C ALA A 204 1.70 2.87 -6.21
N SER A 205 1.87 2.72 -7.52
CA SER A 205 3.14 2.29 -8.11
C SER A 205 4.23 3.36 -7.93
N PRO A 206 5.53 3.06 -8.09
CA PRO A 206 6.58 4.07 -7.99
C PRO A 206 6.37 5.26 -8.95
N ALA A 207 5.89 5.02 -10.17
CA ALA A 207 5.42 6.06 -11.10
C ALA A 207 4.27 6.90 -10.52
N GLY A 208 3.23 6.26 -9.96
CA GLY A 208 2.13 6.95 -9.28
C GLY A 208 2.59 7.81 -8.10
N GLN A 209 3.61 7.36 -7.36
CA GLN A 209 4.21 8.12 -6.27
C GLN A 209 4.99 9.35 -6.74
N ARG A 210 5.72 9.26 -7.86
CA ARG A 210 6.42 10.41 -8.45
C ARG A 210 5.43 11.50 -8.85
N LEU A 211 4.30 11.12 -9.45
CA LEU A 211 3.21 12.04 -9.80
C LEU A 211 2.52 12.63 -8.55
N LEU A 212 2.24 11.82 -7.53
CA LEU A 212 1.72 12.29 -6.24
C LEU A 212 2.66 13.30 -5.58
N GLY A 213 3.97 13.03 -5.58
CA GLY A 213 4.99 13.93 -5.04
C GLY A 213 5.10 15.24 -5.83
N ALA A 214 4.97 15.20 -7.16
CA ALA A 214 4.89 16.40 -7.99
C ALA A 214 3.62 17.23 -7.71
N LEU A 215 2.47 16.57 -7.55
CA LEU A 215 1.19 17.21 -7.25
C LEU A 215 1.17 17.84 -5.85
N ALA A 216 1.72 17.16 -4.85
CA ALA A 216 1.86 17.67 -3.49
C ALA A 216 2.78 18.90 -3.40
N ARG A 217 3.84 18.96 -4.21
CA ARG A 217 4.75 20.13 -4.30
C ARG A 217 4.07 21.34 -4.95
N ARG A 218 3.20 21.12 -5.94
CA ARG A 218 2.45 22.19 -6.62
C ARG A 218 1.35 22.82 -5.76
N THR A 219 0.89 22.14 -4.71
CA THR A 219 -0.24 22.57 -3.87
C THR A 219 0.16 23.30 -2.58
N GLY A 220 1.39 23.78 -2.47
CA GLY A 220 1.86 24.59 -1.33
C GLY A 220 1.39 26.06 -1.29
N GLY A 221 0.45 26.47 -2.15
CA GLY A 221 -0.05 27.85 -2.23
C GLY A 221 -1.26 28.12 -1.31
N PRO A 222 -1.57 29.39 -0.97
CA PRO A 222 -2.56 29.72 0.04
C PRO A 222 -4.01 29.55 -0.45
N GLY A 223 -4.84 28.86 0.34
CA GLY A 223 -6.24 29.23 0.59
C GLY A 223 -7.37 28.82 -0.38
N ASP A 224 -7.10 28.23 -1.54
CA ASP A 224 -8.18 27.85 -2.47
C ASP A 224 -8.86 26.51 -2.12
N ASP A 225 -10.14 26.38 -2.47
CA ASP A 225 -10.97 25.19 -2.27
C ASP A 225 -10.32 23.93 -2.86
N ARG A 226 -9.69 24.09 -4.03
CA ARG A 226 -8.96 23.02 -4.72
C ARG A 226 -7.73 22.56 -3.94
N THR A 227 -7.01 23.47 -3.29
CA THR A 227 -5.84 23.15 -2.46
C THR A 227 -6.26 22.34 -1.23
N TYR A 228 -7.37 22.71 -0.59
CA TYR A 228 -7.93 21.95 0.51
C TYR A 228 -8.32 20.53 0.08
N LEU A 229 -9.07 20.37 -1.02
CA LEU A 229 -9.47 19.04 -1.51
C LEU A 229 -8.27 18.19 -1.93
N THR A 230 -7.22 18.82 -2.47
CA THR A 230 -5.96 18.13 -2.77
C THR A 230 -5.27 17.65 -1.49
N SER A 231 -5.26 18.47 -0.43
CA SER A 231 -4.71 18.08 0.86
C SER A 231 -5.46 16.90 1.47
N VAL A 232 -6.80 16.87 1.32
CA VAL A 232 -7.65 15.74 1.73
C VAL A 232 -7.33 14.50 0.90
N ALA A 233 -7.16 14.64 -0.43
CA ALA A 233 -6.82 13.53 -1.32
C ALA A 233 -5.48 12.89 -0.94
N VAL A 234 -4.43 13.70 -0.76
CA VAL A 234 -3.06 13.22 -0.54
C VAL A 234 -2.80 12.82 0.91
N ARG A 235 -3.21 13.65 1.88
CA ARG A 235 -2.88 13.47 3.31
C ARG A 235 -4.04 12.94 4.15
N GLY A 236 -5.25 12.94 3.61
CA GLY A 236 -6.46 12.50 4.30
C GLY A 236 -7.05 13.55 5.25
N ILE A 237 -8.24 13.23 5.77
CA ILE A 237 -9.03 14.11 6.64
C ILE A 237 -8.30 14.53 7.92
N ARG A 238 -7.37 13.70 8.44
CA ARG A 238 -6.60 14.04 9.64
C ARG A 238 -5.66 15.24 9.45
N ALA A 239 -5.24 15.50 8.21
CA ALA A 239 -4.37 16.63 7.89
C ALA A 239 -5.13 17.96 7.76
N VAL A 240 -6.46 17.92 7.78
CA VAL A 240 -7.31 19.11 7.69
C VAL A 240 -7.56 19.68 9.09
N GLY A 241 -7.50 21.01 9.19
CA GLY A 241 -7.65 21.77 10.43
C GLY A 241 -9.06 21.80 11.04
N GLU A 242 -10.08 21.21 10.41
CA GLU A 242 -11.47 21.26 10.87
C GLU A 242 -11.79 20.15 11.88
N PRO A 243 -12.00 20.49 13.17
CA PRO A 243 -12.24 19.49 14.21
C PRO A 243 -13.58 18.77 14.04
N ASP A 244 -14.58 19.44 13.48
CA ASP A 244 -15.94 18.90 13.32
C ASP A 244 -16.01 17.81 12.27
N LEU A 245 -15.35 18.05 11.13
CA LEU A 245 -15.18 17.06 10.08
C LEU A 245 -14.38 15.86 10.61
N ARG A 246 -13.30 16.11 11.36
CA ARG A 246 -12.49 15.04 11.96
C ARG A 246 -13.31 14.19 12.93
N ALA A 247 -14.14 14.81 13.76
CA ALA A 247 -15.02 14.12 14.70
C ALA A 247 -16.09 13.27 13.97
N ALA A 248 -16.70 13.82 12.90
CA ALA A 248 -17.66 13.09 12.08
C ALA A 248 -17.10 11.78 11.52
N PHE A 249 -15.84 11.79 11.06
CA PHE A 249 -15.14 10.60 10.58
C PHE A 249 -14.48 9.75 11.68
N ALA A 250 -14.28 10.28 12.90
CA ALA A 250 -13.67 9.58 14.02
C ALA A 250 -14.63 8.60 14.72
N HIS A 251 -15.95 8.82 14.63
CA HIS A 251 -16.97 7.86 15.11
C HIS A 251 -16.87 6.46 14.48
N ARG A 252 -16.01 6.31 13.46
CA ARG A 252 -15.52 5.05 12.89
C ARG A 252 -14.94 4.07 13.92
N GLU A 253 -14.30 4.56 14.99
CA GLU A 253 -13.48 3.68 15.85
C GLU A 253 -14.25 2.99 16.98
N GLN A 254 -15.48 3.43 17.30
CA GLN A 254 -16.21 2.89 18.46
C GLN A 254 -17.03 1.62 18.17
N TYR A 255 -17.42 1.36 16.91
CA TYR A 255 -18.33 0.24 16.57
C TYR A 255 -17.63 -1.00 15.99
N GLY A 256 -16.30 -1.00 15.89
CA GLY A 256 -15.51 -2.14 15.37
C GLY A 256 -14.89 -3.03 16.45
N ARG A 257 -15.33 -2.89 17.71
CA ARG A 257 -14.78 -3.59 18.88
C ARG A 257 -15.81 -4.42 19.65
N ASP A 258 -17.01 -4.60 19.11
CA ASP A 258 -18.05 -5.46 19.67
C ASP A 258 -18.21 -6.73 18.83
#